data_AF-A0A7C7URR5-F1
#
_entry.id   AF-A0A7C7URR5-F1
#
_cell.length_a   1.000
_cell.length_b   1.000
_cell.length_c   1.000
_cell.angle_alpha   90.00
_cell.angle_beta   90.00
_cell.angle_gamma   90.00
#
_symmetry.space_group_name_H-M   'P 1'
#
loop_
_entity.id
_entity.type
_entity.pdbx_description
1 polymer ?
#
loop_
_entity_poly.entity_id
_entity_poly.type
_entity_poly.pdbx_seq_one_letter_code
_entity_poly.pdbx_strand_id
1 'polypeptide(L)'
;MEIHTKQRILRRRRKKNNGLLLRLLIGAVAIVFFVVTLLGFAGIGTAVGVYAYFTKGLPDPGRIETEQEEFETTKIYDRTGEILLYEIFDPRLGDR
;
A
#
# COMPACT_ATOMS: atom_id res chain seq x y z
N MET A 1 4.79 75.10 22.13
CA MET A 1 5.61 74.28 21.20
C MET A 1 6.09 73.02 21.94
N GLU A 2 5.18 72.09 22.27
CA GLU A 2 5.53 70.90 23.11
C GLU A 2 4.58 69.70 22.94
N ILE A 3 3.81 69.63 21.84
CA ILE A 3 2.76 68.59 21.69
C ILE A 3 3.19 67.47 20.71
N HIS A 4 4.26 67.66 19.94
CA HIS A 4 4.66 66.70 18.89
C HIS A 4 5.65 65.61 19.35
N THR A 5 6.24 65.72 20.54
CA THR A 5 7.33 64.82 20.96
C THR A 5 6.83 63.51 21.58
N LYS A 6 5.62 63.50 22.16
CA LYS A 6 5.10 62.32 22.89
C LYS A 6 4.53 61.21 21.98
N GLN A 7 4.30 61.49 20.69
CA GLN A 7 3.72 60.50 19.77
C GLN A 7 4.74 59.54 19.15
N ARG A 8 6.05 59.84 19.21
CA ARG A 8 7.10 58.99 18.62
C ARG A 8 7.44 57.76 19.48
N ILE A 9 7.20 57.80 20.78
CA ILE A 9 7.61 56.73 21.72
C ILE A 9 6.61 55.55 21.72
N LEU A 10 5.33 55.81 21.43
CA LEU A 10 4.28 54.79 21.53
C LEU A 10 4.18 53.86 20.30
N ARG A 11 4.75 54.23 19.15
CA ARG A 11 4.75 53.38 17.94
C ARG A 11 5.82 52.28 17.94
N ARG A 12 6.85 52.37 18.79
CA ARG A 12 7.94 51.35 18.83
C ARG A 12 7.62 50.11 19.67
N ARG A 13 6.54 50.10 20.46
CA ARG A 13 6.20 48.96 21.34
C ARG A 13 5.29 47.90 20.71
N ARG A 14 4.82 48.08 19.47
CA ARG A 14 3.90 47.13 18.78
C ARG A 14 4.58 46.08 17.89
N LYS A 15 5.91 45.95 17.94
CA LYS A 15 6.67 45.10 17.02
C LYS A 15 7.62 44.11 17.72
N LYS A 16 7.15 43.41 18.77
CA LYS A 16 7.99 42.46 19.53
C LYS A 16 7.41 41.04 19.71
N ASN A 17 6.14 40.79 19.38
CA ASN A 17 5.51 39.50 19.71
C ASN A 17 5.22 38.59 18.49
N ASN A 18 5.35 39.11 17.26
CA ASN A 18 5.02 38.33 16.05
C ASN A 18 6.03 37.22 15.76
N GLY A 19 7.29 37.37 16.18
CA GLY A 19 8.34 36.37 15.96
C GLY A 19 8.15 35.09 16.80
N LEU A 20 7.60 35.22 18.00
CA LEU A 20 7.30 34.06 18.84
C LEU A 20 6.11 33.28 18.29
N LEU A 21 5.03 33.98 17.92
CA LEU A 21 3.85 33.37 17.31
C LEU A 21 4.20 32.66 16.01
N LEU A 22 5.04 33.28 15.16
CA LEU A 22 5.49 32.65 13.92
C LEU A 22 6.31 31.38 14.17
N ARG A 23 7.22 31.40 15.16
CA ARG A 23 8.01 30.21 15.55
C ARG A 23 7.12 29.08 16.09
N LEU A 24 6.11 29.43 16.90
CA LEU A 24 5.15 28.45 17.42
C LEU A 24 4.30 27.85 16.30
N LEU A 25 3.86 28.65 15.33
CA LEU A 25 3.12 28.16 14.16
C LEU A 25 3.98 27.23 13.29
N ILE A 26 5.24 27.61 13.01
CA ILE A 26 6.17 26.75 12.26
C ILE A 26 6.41 25.43 13.00
N GLY A 27 6.64 25.50 14.33
CA GLY A 27 6.80 24.31 15.16
C GLY A 27 5.55 23.41 15.15
N ALA A 28 4.36 24.00 15.26
CA ALA A 28 3.11 23.26 15.18
C ALA A 28 2.92 22.57 13.82
N VAL A 29 3.20 23.27 12.72
CA VAL A 29 3.16 22.70 11.36
C VAL A 29 4.16 21.56 11.22
N ALA A 30 5.39 21.71 11.73
CA ALA A 30 6.40 20.66 11.70
C ALA A 30 5.98 19.42 12.50
N ILE A 31 5.37 19.61 13.69
CA ILE A 31 4.84 18.51 14.51
C ILE A 31 3.71 17.80 13.77
N VAL A 32 2.76 18.54 13.20
CA VAL A 32 1.65 17.95 12.43
C VAL A 32 2.19 17.14 11.27
N PHE A 33 3.14 17.69 10.51
CA PHE A 33 3.77 17.00 9.39
C PHE A 33 4.45 15.70 9.86
N PHE A 34 5.23 15.77 10.94
CA PHE A 34 5.90 14.62 11.52
C PHE A 34 4.92 13.53 11.97
N VAL A 35 3.82 13.89 12.63
CA VAL A 35 2.77 12.95 13.04
C VAL A 35 2.11 12.30 11.84
N VAL A 36 1.76 13.07 10.80
CA VAL A 36 1.16 12.53 9.57
C VAL A 36 2.13 11.54 8.90
N THR A 37 3.41 11.88 8.82
CA THR A 37 4.43 10.97 8.28
C THR A 37 4.53 9.68 9.07
N LEU A 38 4.57 9.75 10.40
CA LEU A 38 4.59 8.55 11.26
C LEU A 38 3.34 7.68 11.09
N LEU A 39 2.16 8.30 11.04
CA LEU A 39 0.91 7.57 10.79
C LEU A 39 0.90 6.93 9.40
N GLY A 40 1.45 7.58 8.39
CA GLY A 40 1.64 7.03 7.06
C GLY A 40 2.51 5.77 7.07
N PHE A 41 3.67 5.83 7.72
CA PHE A 41 4.55 4.67 7.86
C PHE A 41 3.92 3.54 8.67
N ALA A 42 3.23 3.87 9.77
CA ALA A 42 2.49 2.89 10.55
C ALA A 42 1.43 2.19 9.69
N GLY A 43 0.65 2.95 8.92
CA GLY A 43 -0.37 2.44 8.00
C GLY A 43 0.21 1.46 6.96
N ILE A 44 1.29 1.86 6.28
CA ILE A 44 2.01 1.01 5.31
C ILE A 44 2.52 -0.26 6.00
N GLY A 45 3.16 -0.12 7.17
CA GLY A 45 3.67 -1.24 7.95
C GLY A 45 2.58 -2.23 8.33
N THR A 46 1.41 -1.76 8.77
CA THR A 46 0.25 -2.63 9.04
C THR A 46 -0.23 -3.33 7.77
N ALA A 47 -0.36 -2.64 6.64
CA ALA A 47 -0.84 -3.27 5.40
C ALA A 47 0.11 -4.38 4.92
N VAL A 48 1.42 -4.10 4.92
CA VAL A 48 2.45 -5.09 4.57
C VAL A 48 2.46 -6.25 5.55
N GLY A 49 2.38 -5.97 6.86
CA GLY A 49 2.37 -6.98 7.90
C GLY A 49 1.15 -7.91 7.82
N VAL A 50 -0.04 -7.35 7.58
CA VAL A 50 -1.28 -8.11 7.38
C VAL A 50 -1.16 -8.99 6.14
N TYR A 51 -0.72 -8.43 5.01
CA TYR A 51 -0.51 -9.20 3.78
C TYR A 51 0.45 -10.36 4.03
N ALA A 52 1.63 -10.09 4.57
CA ALA A 52 2.63 -11.11 4.86
C ALA A 52 2.12 -12.19 5.84
N TYR A 53 1.34 -11.80 6.86
CA TYR A 53 0.78 -12.75 7.82
C TYR A 53 -0.18 -13.75 7.16
N PHE A 54 -1.02 -13.29 6.25
CA PHE A 54 -1.98 -14.15 5.54
C PHE A 54 -1.32 -14.95 4.40
N THR A 55 -0.29 -14.41 3.76
CA THR A 55 0.38 -15.07 2.62
C THR A 55 1.58 -15.94 2.99
N LYS A 56 2.03 -15.94 4.26
CA LYS A 56 3.24 -16.66 4.73
C LYS A 56 3.34 -18.13 4.36
N GLY A 57 2.22 -18.80 4.13
CA GLY A 57 2.15 -20.23 3.80
C GLY A 57 1.65 -20.51 2.38
N LEU A 58 1.40 -19.47 1.58
CA LEU A 58 0.96 -19.65 0.21
C LEU A 58 2.15 -20.00 -0.68
N PRO A 59 2.00 -20.93 -1.64
CA PRO A 59 2.99 -21.13 -2.68
C PRO A 59 3.13 -19.85 -3.52
N ASP A 60 4.25 -19.73 -4.22
CA ASP A 60 4.47 -18.64 -5.17
C ASP A 60 3.32 -18.62 -6.19
N PRO A 61 2.57 -17.52 -6.33
CA PRO A 61 1.46 -17.44 -7.29
C PRO A 61 1.91 -17.70 -8.73
N GLY A 62 3.17 -17.40 -9.08
CA GLY A 62 3.71 -17.71 -10.41
C GLY A 62 3.88 -19.22 -10.67
N ARG A 63 3.88 -20.05 -9.62
CA ARG A 63 3.96 -21.52 -9.74
C ARG A 63 2.60 -22.20 -9.87
N ILE A 64 1.51 -21.50 -9.58
CA ILE A 64 0.16 -22.05 -9.67
C ILE A 64 -0.17 -22.44 -11.12
N GLU A 65 0.35 -21.69 -12.10
CA GLU A 65 0.18 -22.04 -13.52
C GLU A 65 0.94 -23.31 -13.89
N THR A 66 2.13 -23.54 -13.32
CA THR A 66 2.98 -24.70 -13.68
C THR A 66 2.49 -26.01 -13.07
N GLU A 67 1.94 -26.00 -11.86
CA GLU A 67 1.41 -27.21 -11.20
C GLU A 67 0.01 -27.61 -11.72
N GLN A 68 -0.67 -26.76 -12.48
CA GLN A 68 -1.92 -27.10 -13.16
C GLN A 68 -1.72 -27.66 -14.58
N GLU A 69 -0.48 -27.73 -15.07
CA GLU A 69 -0.16 -28.25 -16.40
C GLU A 69 -0.02 -29.78 -16.48
N GLU A 70 -0.18 -30.51 -15.37
CA GLU A 70 -0.26 -31.97 -15.42
C GLU A 70 -1.67 -32.37 -15.89
N PHE A 71 -1.87 -32.31 -17.21
CA PHE A 71 -3.10 -32.76 -17.85
C PHE A 71 -3.18 -34.29 -17.77
N GLU A 72 -4.20 -34.79 -17.09
CA GLU A 72 -4.48 -36.22 -17.01
C GLU A 72 -5.42 -36.66 -18.13
N THR A 73 -4.96 -37.59 -18.97
CA THR A 73 -5.75 -38.13 -20.08
C THR A 73 -6.93 -38.96 -19.58
N THR A 74 -8.13 -38.65 -20.07
CA THR A 74 -9.34 -39.40 -19.72
C THR A 74 -9.88 -40.17 -20.94
N LYS A 75 -10.02 -41.49 -20.80
CA LYS A 75 -10.57 -42.38 -21.84
C LYS A 75 -12.00 -42.81 -21.49
N ILE A 76 -12.90 -42.66 -22.46
CA ILE A 76 -14.30 -43.05 -22.35
C ILE A 76 -14.52 -44.28 -23.24
N TYR A 77 -14.85 -45.40 -22.61
CA TYR A 77 -15.14 -46.66 -23.28
C TYR A 77 -16.65 -46.91 -23.34
N ASP A 78 -17.06 -47.83 -24.22
CA ASP A 78 -18.41 -48.37 -24.19
C ASP A 78 -18.66 -49.24 -22.94
N ARG A 79 -19.86 -49.83 -22.82
CA ARG A 79 -20.24 -50.66 -21.67
C ARG A 79 -19.37 -51.93 -21.49
N THR A 80 -18.69 -52.37 -22.55
CA THR A 80 -17.84 -53.56 -22.51
C THR A 80 -16.43 -53.22 -22.01
N GLY A 81 -16.04 -51.95 -22.10
CA GLY A 81 -14.68 -51.51 -21.79
C GLY A 81 -13.67 -51.80 -22.90
N GLU A 82 -14.09 -52.44 -24.00
CA GLU A 82 -13.20 -52.83 -25.10
C GLU A 82 -13.07 -51.76 -26.17
N ILE A 83 -14.17 -51.05 -26.48
CA ILE A 83 -14.22 -50.07 -27.56
C ILE A 83 -14.05 -48.66 -26.98
N LEU A 84 -12.98 -47.97 -27.39
CA LEU A 84 -12.75 -46.56 -27.08
C LEU A 84 -13.74 -45.70 -27.88
N LEU A 85 -14.58 -44.93 -27.18
CA LEU A 85 -15.54 -44.01 -27.79
C LEU A 85 -14.97 -42.60 -27.89
N TYR A 86 -14.21 -42.16 -26.89
CA TYR A 86 -13.64 -40.82 -26.85
C TYR A 86 -12.41 -40.74 -25.94
N GLU A 87 -11.50 -39.84 -26.27
CA GLU A 87 -10.31 -39.53 -25.48
C GLU A 87 -10.17 -38.02 -25.31
N ILE A 88 -10.02 -37.60 -24.06
CA ILE A 88 -9.77 -36.22 -23.67
C ILE A 88 -8.25 -36.10 -23.48
N PHE A 89 -7.59 -35.37 -24.39
CA PHE A 89 -6.14 -35.17 -24.44
C PHE A 89 -5.76 -33.70 -24.27
N ASP A 90 -4.51 -33.44 -23.90
CA ASP A 90 -4.02 -32.09 -23.66
C ASP A 90 -4.14 -31.24 -24.93
N PRO A 91 -4.85 -30.10 -24.93
CA PRO A 91 -4.99 -29.25 -26.10
C PRO A 91 -3.65 -28.65 -26.59
N ARG A 92 -2.60 -28.62 -25.76
CA ARG A 92 -1.27 -28.09 -26.09
C ARG A 92 -0.31 -29.16 -26.56
N LEU A 93 -0.35 -30.35 -25.96
CA LEU A 93 0.60 -31.43 -26.25
C LEU A 93 0.02 -32.49 -27.21
N GLY A 94 -1.29 -32.66 -27.27
CA GLY A 94 -1.95 -33.70 -28.08
C GLY A 94 -1.92 -35.07 -27.42
N ASP A 95 -2.49 -36.07 -28.11
CA ASP A 95 -2.40 -37.49 -27.76
C ASP A 95 -0.97 -37.99 -28.03
N ARG A 96 -0.16 -38.15 -26.98
CA ARG A 96 1.24 -38.60 -27.04
C ARG A 96 1.47 -39.83 -26.18
#